data_AF-A0A923HFB6-F1
#
_entry.id   AF-A0A923HFB6-F1
#
_cell.length_a   1.000
_cell.length_b   1.000
_cell.length_c   1.000
_cell.angle_alpha   90.00
_cell.angle_beta   90.00
_cell.angle_gamma   90.00
#
_symmetry.space_group_name_H-M   'P 1'
#
loop_
_entity.id
_entity.type
_entity.pdbx_description
1 polymer ?
#
loop_
_entity_poly.entity_id
_entity_poly.type
_entity_poly.pdbx_seq_one_letter_code
_entity_poly.pdbx_strand_id
1 'polypeptide(L)'
;MSKMSWRIAPVSELSQLLVSAHLEKSSAVGSATIYHFQHEGQEKMAVALADGQALMIELQSLDTKRRRKIDGLHVPRTSYGEED
;
A
#
# COMPACT_ATOMS: atom_id res chain seq x y z
N MET A 1 5.91 8.69 4.17
CA MET A 1 5.00 8.05 5.13
C MET A 1 4.18 7.01 4.40
N SER A 2 4.47 5.73 4.60
CA SER A 2 3.66 4.64 4.04
C SER A 2 2.23 4.77 4.55
N LYS A 3 1.24 4.66 3.64
CA LYS A 3 -0.17 4.78 4.00
C LYS A 3 -0.69 3.39 4.29
N MET A 4 -1.18 3.16 5.50
CA MET A 4 -1.74 1.88 5.90
C MET A 4 -3.25 1.90 5.72
N SER A 5 -3.79 0.90 5.02
CA SER A 5 -5.22 0.63 4.96
C SER A 5 -5.53 -0.65 5.74
N TRP A 6 -6.65 -0.65 6.43
CA TRP A 6 -7.12 -1.82 7.18
C TRP A 6 -8.63 -1.98 7.02
N ARG A 7 -9.10 -3.23 7.09
CA ARG A 7 -10.52 -3.59 7.05
C ARG A 7 -10.77 -4.90 7.77
N ILE A 8 -12.01 -5.11 8.20
CA ILE A 8 -12.48 -6.40 8.69
C ILE A 8 -13.05 -7.20 7.52
N ALA A 9 -12.73 -8.48 7.47
CA ALA A 9 -13.16 -9.44 6.46
C ALA A 9 -13.52 -10.77 7.15
N PRO A 10 -14.35 -11.63 6.54
CA PRO A 10 -14.54 -12.98 7.04
C PRO A 10 -13.26 -13.81 6.87
N VAL A 11 -13.01 -14.77 7.77
CA VAL A 11 -11.83 -15.64 7.70
C VAL A 11 -11.79 -16.49 6.42
N SER A 12 -12.93 -16.73 5.78
CA SER A 12 -13.02 -17.41 4.49
C SER A 12 -12.31 -16.63 3.38
N GLU A 13 -12.41 -15.30 3.39
CA GLU A 13 -11.71 -14.44 2.43
C GLU A 13 -10.20 -14.48 2.67
N LEU A 14 -9.76 -14.42 3.93
CA LEU A 14 -8.35 -14.63 4.28
C LEU A 14 -7.86 -16.01 3.81
N SER A 15 -8.65 -17.06 4.02
CA SER A 15 -8.30 -18.42 3.60
C SER A 15 -8.12 -18.50 2.08
N GLN A 16 -8.99 -17.85 1.31
CA GLN A 16 -8.87 -17.77 -0.15
C GLN A 16 -7.61 -17.01 -0.57
N LEU A 17 -7.28 -15.88 0.08
CA LEU A 17 -6.06 -15.13 -0.22
C LEU A 17 -4.79 -15.92 0.09
N LEU A 18 -4.79 -16.68 1.20
CA LEU A 18 -3.63 -17.50 1.60
C LEU A 18 -3.35 -18.65 0.62
N VAL A 19 -4.33 -19.09 -0.18
CA VAL A 19 -4.12 -20.13 -1.21
C VAL A 19 -3.20 -19.65 -2.33
N SER A 20 -3.30 -18.38 -2.72
CA SER A 20 -2.49 -17.77 -3.80
C SER A 20 -1.36 -16.88 -3.31
N ALA A 21 -1.21 -16.72 -1.99
CA ALA A 21 -0.18 -15.88 -1.39
C ALA A 21 1.13 -16.62 -1.09
N HIS A 22 2.22 -15.87 -1.00
CA HIS A 22 3.45 -16.33 -0.40
C HIS A 22 3.45 -16.02 1.10
N LEU A 23 3.29 -17.03 1.95
CA LEU A 23 3.31 -16.86 3.40
C LEU A 23 4.75 -16.70 3.90
N GLU A 24 5.06 -15.54 4.47
CA GLU A 24 6.37 -15.23 5.05
C GLU A 24 6.47 -15.75 6.49
N LYS A 25 5.42 -15.51 7.28
CA LYS A 25 5.37 -15.89 8.68
C LYS A 25 3.94 -16.06 9.17
N SER A 26 3.75 -16.98 10.11
CA SER A 26 2.54 -17.04 10.93
C SER A 26 2.89 -17.17 12.41
N SER A 27 2.01 -16.67 13.28
CA SER A 27 2.16 -16.81 14.73
C SER A 27 0.80 -16.80 15.41
N ALA A 28 0.59 -17.75 16.32
CA ALA A 28 -0.53 -17.70 17.26
C ALA A 28 -0.20 -16.70 18.40
N VAL A 29 -1.15 -15.83 18.72
CA VAL A 29 -1.06 -14.87 19.83
C VAL A 29 -2.40 -14.87 20.56
N GLY A 30 -2.45 -15.54 21.72
CA GLY A 30 -3.70 -15.76 22.45
C GLY A 30 -4.70 -16.58 21.61
N SER A 31 -5.90 -16.05 21.42
CA SER A 31 -6.95 -16.66 20.58
C SER A 31 -6.93 -16.20 19.13
N ALA A 32 -5.91 -15.42 18.72
CA ALA A 32 -5.75 -14.91 17.37
C ALA A 32 -4.55 -15.54 16.66
N THR A 33 -4.60 -15.58 15.32
CA THR A 33 -3.46 -15.97 14.49
C THR A 33 -3.08 -14.84 13.57
N ILE A 34 -1.83 -14.40 13.64
CA ILE A 34 -1.26 -13.37 12.79
C ILE A 34 -0.59 -14.05 11.60
N TYR A 35 -0.89 -13.58 10.41
CA TYR A 35 -0.30 -13.99 9.15
C TYR A 35 0.42 -12.79 8.53
N HIS A 36 1.64 -13.01 8.08
CA HIS A 36 2.40 -12.08 7.27
C HIS A 36 2.67 -12.76 5.93
N PHE A 37 2.21 -12.16 4.83
CA PHE A 37 2.27 -12.77 3.51
C PHE A 37 2.37 -11.72 2.41
N GLN A 38 2.91 -12.13 1.26
CA GLN A 38 2.87 -11.35 0.04
C GLN A 38 1.79 -11.89 -0.90
N HIS A 39 1.00 -10.98 -1.47
CA HIS A 39 -0.01 -11.32 -2.48
C HIS A 39 0.05 -10.26 -3.58
N GLU A 40 0.16 -10.68 -4.84
CA GLU A 40 0.27 -9.78 -6.01
C GLU A 40 1.40 -8.75 -5.89
N GLY A 41 2.53 -9.14 -5.30
CA GLY A 41 3.69 -8.26 -5.09
C GLY A 41 3.49 -7.19 -4.02
N GLN A 42 2.43 -7.29 -3.21
CA GLN A 42 2.17 -6.41 -2.09
C GLN A 42 2.30 -7.16 -0.76
N GLU A 43 2.94 -6.52 0.20
CA GLU A 43 3.05 -7.00 1.57
C GLU A 43 1.73 -6.77 2.32
N LYS A 44 1.21 -7.85 2.92
CA LYS A 44 -0.05 -7.85 3.66
C LYS A 44 0.14 -8.54 5.00
N MET A 45 -0.58 -8.05 6.00
CA MET A 45 -0.73 -8.70 7.29
C MET A 45 -2.20 -9.00 7.54
N ALA A 46 -2.50 -10.14 8.14
CA ALA A 46 -3.85 -10.46 8.56
C ALA A 46 -3.85 -11.00 9.99
N VAL A 47 -4.89 -10.68 10.76
CA VAL A 47 -5.11 -11.24 12.10
C VAL A 47 -6.44 -11.97 12.08
N ALA A 48 -6.40 -13.30 12.06
CA ALA A 48 -7.59 -14.13 12.23
C ALA A 48 -7.99 -14.18 13.70
N LEU A 49 -9.24 -13.85 13.98
CA LEU A 49 -9.85 -13.86 15.31
C LEU A 49 -10.68 -15.14 15.51
N ALA A 50 -10.90 -15.52 16.76
CA ALA A 50 -11.65 -16.73 17.11
C ALA A 50 -13.14 -16.68 16.74
N ASP A 51 -13.68 -15.50 16.46
CA ASP A 51 -15.08 -15.28 16.07
C ASP A 51 -15.32 -15.50 14.56
N GLY A 52 -14.30 -15.93 13.81
CA GLY A 52 -14.39 -16.15 12.37
C GLY A 52 -14.18 -14.88 11.54
N GLN A 53 -13.81 -13.77 12.16
CA GLN A 53 -13.39 -12.56 11.45
C GLN A 53 -11.88 -12.52 11.28
N ALA A 54 -11.43 -11.70 10.34
CA ALA A 54 -10.04 -11.40 10.09
C ALA A 54 -9.85 -9.88 9.89
N LEU A 55 -8.90 -9.29 10.62
CA LEU A 55 -8.43 -7.94 10.35
C LEU A 55 -7.38 -8.01 9.24
N MET A 56 -7.68 -7.46 8.08
CA MET A 56 -6.77 -7.36 6.93
C MET A 56 -6.07 -6.02 6.96
N ILE A 57 -4.74 -6.04 6.84
CA ILE A 57 -3.86 -4.87 6.85
C ILE A 57 -3.03 -4.90 5.57
N GLU A 58 -3.10 -3.82 4.81
CA GLU A 58 -2.32 -3.64 3.58
C GLU A 58 -1.46 -2.39 3.72
N LEU A 59 -0.16 -2.55 3.45
CA LEU A 59 0.77 -1.44 3.34
C LEU A 59 0.67 -0.90 1.91
N GLN A 60 0.08 0.28 1.73
CA GLN A 60 0.11 0.91 0.42
C GLN A 60 1.53 1.36 0.14
N SER A 61 2.17 0.71 -0.83
CA SER A 61 3.41 1.23 -1.41
C SER A 61 3.12 2.66 -1.86
N LEU A 62 3.93 3.60 -1.39
CA LEU A 62 3.91 4.97 -1.87
C LEU A 62 4.31 4.91 -3.34
N ASP A 63 3.31 4.82 -4.22
CA ASP A 63 3.47 5.09 -5.63
C ASP A 63 4.20 6.43 -5.71
N THR A 64 5.45 6.39 -6.17
CA THR A 64 6.32 7.57 -6.17
C THR A 64 5.64 8.57 -7.06
N LYS A 65 4.93 9.53 -6.44
CA LYS A 65 4.20 10.62 -7.08
C LYS A 65 4.84 10.93 -8.42
N ARG A 66 4.18 10.54 -9.50
CA ARG A 66 4.53 10.90 -10.87
C ARG A 66 4.76 12.41 -10.87
N ARG A 67 6.02 12.84 -10.84
CA ARG A 67 6.36 14.26 -10.87
C ARG A 67 5.78 14.76 -12.18
N ARG A 68 4.75 15.61 -12.11
CA ARG A 68 4.39 16.43 -13.26
C ARG A 68 5.68 17.17 -13.63
N LYS A 69 6.30 16.79 -14.75
CA LYS A 69 7.24 17.68 -15.42
C LYS A 69 6.44 18.95 -15.68
N ILE A 70 6.74 19.99 -14.91
CA ILE A 70 6.36 21.33 -15.31
C ILE A 70 7.33 21.61 -16.46
N ASP A 71 6.87 21.41 -17.70
CA ASP A 71 7.63 21.90 -18.85
C ASP A 71 7.83 23.39 -18.64
N GLY A 72 9.09 23.81 -18.81
CA GLY A 72 9.60 25.09 -18.36
C GLY A 72 8.67 26.24 -18.68
N LEU A 73 8.37 27.04 -17.66
CA LEU A 73 7.90 28.41 -17.86
C LEU A 73 8.93 29.09 -18.76
N HIS A 74 8.59 29.22 -20.04
CA HIS A 74 9.26 30.07 -21.00
C HIS A 74 9.21 31.49 -20.43
N VAL A 75 10.25 31.88 -19.72
CA VAL A 75 10.46 33.26 -19.29
C VAL A 75 10.82 34.03 -20.56
N PRO A 76 9.96 34.92 -21.08
CA PRO A 76 10.38 35.77 -22.18
C PRO A 76 11.52 36.65 -21.66
N ARG A 77 12.70 36.50 -22.25
CA ARG A 77 13.78 37.48 -22.15
C ARG A 77 13.22 38.81 -22.66
N THR A 78 12.94 39.74 -21.76
CA THR A 78 12.75 41.14 -22.13
C THR A 78 14.10 41.65 -22.60
N SER A 79 14.28 41.70 -23.92
CA SER A 79 15.30 42.51 -24.57
C SER A 79 14.98 43.98 -24.29
N TYR A 80 15.75 44.61 -23.41
CA TYR A 80 15.87 46.05 -23.38
C TYR A 80 17.02 46.46 -24.30
N GLY A 81 16.66 46.69 -25.55
CA GLY A 81 17.23 47.70 -26.45
C GLY A 81 15.99 48.29 -27.16
N GLU A 82 15.86 49.56 -27.46
CA GLU A 82 16.84 50.62 -27.70
C GLU A 82 16.02 51.93 -27.87
N GLU A 83 16.69 53.07 -28.08
CA GLU A 83 16.18 54.37 -28.59
C GLU A 83 15.58 55.33 -27.53
N ASP A 84 15.95 56.61 -27.38
CA ASP A 84 16.81 57.57 -28.13
C ASP A 84 17.58 58.48 -27.14
#